data_AF-A0A967MHB4-F1
#
_entry.id   AF-A0A967MHB4-F1
#
_cell.length_a   1.000
_cell.length_b   1.000
_cell.length_c   1.000
_cell.angle_alpha   90.00
_cell.angle_beta   90.00
_cell.angle_gamma   90.00
#
_symmetry.space_group_name_H-M   'P 1'
#
loop_
_entity.id
_entity.type
_entity.pdbx_description
1 polymer ?
#
loop_
_entity_poly.entity_id
_entity_poly.type
_entity_poly.pdbx_seq_one_letter_code
_entity_poly.pdbx_strand_id
1 'polypeptide(L)' 'MQQVLTRIEAGEGRAIDLDLLLDISDNISPGLAWPPAMTTICPLGPSAVSPITSLKRYFADEVQDHVEQGGCPRG' A
#
# COMPACT_ATOMS: atom_id res chain seq x y z
N MET A 1 -1.57 -7.77 2.45
CA MET A 1 -1.00 -6.77 1.51
C MET A 1 -0.93 -7.30 0.08
N GLN A 2 -0.24 -8.41 -0.20
CA GLN A 2 -0.13 -8.98 -1.57
C GLN A 2 -1.46 -9.15 -2.30
N GLN A 3 -2.48 -9.71 -1.65
CA GLN A 3 -3.80 -9.92 -2.28
C GLN A 3 -4.45 -8.62 -2.77
N VAL A 4 -4.26 -7.52 -2.03
CA VAL A 4 -4.82 -6.21 -2.42
C VAL A 4 -4.06 -5.64 -3.61
N LEU A 5 -2.72 -5.75 -3.60
CA LEU A 5 -1.88 -5.34 -4.74
C LEU A 5 -2.22 -6.13 -6.01
N THR A 6 -2.33 -7.46 -5.91
CA THR A 6 -2.74 -8.30 -7.06
C THR A 6 -4.10 -7.90 -7.60
N ARG A 7 -5.04 -7.52 -6.73
CA ARG A 7 -6.37 -7.06 -7.15
C ARG A 7 -6.30 -5.75 -7.93
N ILE A 8 -5.51 -4.78 -7.45
CA ILE A 8 -5.30 -3.49 -8.14
C ILE A 8 -4.70 -3.73 -9.54
N GLU A 9 -3.65 -4.55 -9.63
CA GLU A 9 -2.99 -4.89 -10.90
C GLU A 9 -3.93 -5.63 -11.88
N ALA A 10 -4.81 -6.49 -11.36
CA ALA A 10 -5.79 -7.23 -12.17
C ALA A 10 -6.97 -6.37 -12.65
N GLY A 11 -6.99 -5.07 -12.33
CA GLY A 11 -8.08 -4.16 -12.73
C GLY A 11 -9.34 -4.26 -11.88
N GLU A 12 -9.29 -5.04 -10.80
CA GLU A 12 -10.35 -5.16 -9.80
C GLU A 12 -10.11 -4.22 -8.60
N GLY A 13 -9.16 -3.31 -8.73
CA GLY A 13 -8.81 -2.32 -7.72
C GLY A 13 -10.01 -1.42 -7.38
N ARG A 14 -10.08 -1.00 -6.12
CA ARG A 14 -11.05 -0.02 -5.64
C ARG A 14 -10.34 1.16 -5.01
N ALA A 15 -10.97 2.33 -5.03
CA ALA A 15 -10.40 3.54 -4.41
C ALA A 15 -10.07 3.36 -2.92
N ILE A 16 -10.78 2.46 -2.23
CA ILE A 16 -10.53 2.12 -0.82
C ILE A 16 -9.30 1.22 -0.61
N ASP A 17 -8.74 0.63 -1.66
CA ASP A 17 -7.69 -0.39 -1.54
C ASP A 17 -6.36 0.20 -1.06
N LEU A 18 -6.06 1.42 -1.47
CA LEU A 18 -4.91 2.17 -0.97
C LEU A 18 -5.06 2.49 0.52
N ASP A 19 -6.26 2.86 0.96
CA ASP A 19 -6.55 3.15 2.37
C ASP A 19 -6.47 1.87 3.22
N LEU A 20 -7.03 0.76 2.72
CA LEU A 20 -6.92 -0.55 3.35
C LEU A 20 -5.46 -1.01 3.49
N LEU A 21 -4.62 -0.77 2.48
CA LEU A 21 -3.18 -1.07 2.57
C LEU A 21 -2.49 -0.26 3.67
N LEU A 22 -2.89 0.99 3.87
CA LEU A 22 -2.34 1.85 4.91
C LEU A 22 -2.83 1.44 6.30
N ASP A 23 -4.10 1.07 6.45
CA ASP A 23 -4.65 0.56 7.71
C ASP A 23 -3.96 -0.75 8.15
N ILE A 24 -3.75 -1.68 7.22
CA ILE A 24 -2.95 -2.89 7.48
C ILE A 24 -1.51 -2.52 7.85
N SER A 25 -0.93 -1.51 7.18
CA SER A 25 0.43 -1.07 7.45
C SER A 25 0.59 -0.41 8.82
N ASP A 26 -0.40 0.35 9.27
CA ASP A 26 -0.41 1.00 10.59
C ASP A 26 -0.42 -0.04 11.72
N ASN A 27 -1.11 -1.16 11.53
CA ASN A 27 -1.06 -2.28 12.47
C ASN A 27 0.34 -2.93 12.60
N ILE A 28 1.16 -2.86 11.54
CA ILE A 28 2.54 -3.41 11.52
C ILE A 28 3.53 -2.37 12.06
N SER A 29 3.40 -1.12 11.63
CA SER A 29 4.27 0.00 11.98
C SER A 29 3.43 1.19 12.47
N PRO A 30 3.03 1.21 13.75
CA PRO A 30 2.09 2.21 14.27
C PRO A 30 2.54 3.65 14.03
N GLY A 31 1.60 4.47 13.57
CA GLY A 31 1.80 5.88 13.26
C GLY A 31 2.55 6.14 11.95
N LEU A 32 3.00 5.10 11.24
CA LEU A 32 3.69 5.19 9.94
C LEU A 32 4.81 6.24 9.92
N ALA A 33 5.48 6.45 11.06
CA ALA A 33 6.43 7.52 11.31
C ALA A 33 7.85 6.98 11.51
N TRP A 34 8.84 7.86 11.36
CA TRP A 34 10.25 7.56 11.61
C TRP A 34 10.73 8.26 12.90
N PRO A 35 11.43 7.58 13.83
CA PRO A 35 11.84 6.17 13.82
C PRO A 35 10.63 5.19 13.95
N PRO A 36 10.71 3.98 13.36
CA PRO A 36 9.56 3.10 13.23
C PRO A 36 9.24 2.45 14.58
N ALA A 37 8.05 2.73 15.10
CA ALA A 37 7.42 1.84 16.06
C ALA A 37 6.97 0.59 15.29
N MET A 38 7.25 -0.60 15.79
CA MET A 38 6.88 -1.85 15.14
C MET A 38 6.25 -2.81 16.14
N THR A 39 5.19 -3.49 15.71
CA THR A 39 4.54 -4.55 16.50
C THR A 39 5.19 -5.91 16.27
N THR A 40 6.01 -6.04 15.22
CA THR A 40 6.71 -7.27 14.85
C THR A 40 8.07 -7.36 15.53
N ILE A 41 8.58 -8.58 15.79
CA ILE A 41 9.90 -8.80 16.41
C ILE A 41 11.06 -8.55 15.42
N CYS A 42 10.82 -8.80 14.13
CA CYS A 42 11.82 -8.70 13.06
C CYS A 42 11.64 -7.39 12.27
N PRO A 43 12.74 -6.68 11.89
CA PRO A 43 12.66 -5.43 11.11
C PRO A 43 12.10 -5.59 9.70
N LEU A 44 11.88 -6.83 9.25
CA LEU A 44 11.21 -7.13 7.99
C LEU A 44 9.77 -6.59 7.95
N GLY A 45 9.06 -6.59 9.09
CA GLY A 45 7.69 -6.06 9.20
C GLY A 45 7.58 -4.58 8.78
N PRO A 46 8.25 -3.65 9.48
CA PRO A 46 8.24 -2.23 9.08
C PRO A 46 8.90 -1.97 7.72
N SER A 47 9.83 -2.82 7.28
CA SER A 47 10.41 -2.71 5.93
C SER A 47 9.37 -2.96 4.82
N ALA A 48 8.40 -3.85 5.05
CA ALA A 48 7.30 -4.10 4.10
C ALA A 48 6.28 -2.96 4.06
N VAL A 49 6.22 -2.11 5.11
CA VAL A 49 5.33 -0.94 5.18
C VAL A 49 5.90 0.26 4.41
N SER A 50 7.23 0.45 4.44
CA SER A 50 7.93 1.53 3.74
C SER A 50 7.54 1.72 2.25
N PRO A 51 7.43 0.67 1.42
CA PRO A 51 6.99 0.84 0.04
C PRO A 51 5.51 1.26 -0.06
N ILE A 52 4.64 0.83 0.86
CA ILE A 52 3.22 1.19 0.85
C ILE A 52 3.01 2.66 1.19
N THR A 53 3.70 3.16 2.22
CA THR A 53 3.68 4.60 2.56
C THR A 53 4.29 5.45 1.45
N SER A 54 5.33 4.96 0.78
CA SER A 54 5.91 5.62 -0.38
C SER A 54 4.95 5.65 -1.58
N LEU A 55 4.23 4.55 -1.83
CA LEU A 55 3.21 4.45 -2.87
C LEU A 55 2.13 5.52 -2.67
N LYS A 56 1.59 5.65 -1.46
CA LYS A 56 0.64 6.73 -1.13
C LYS A 56 1.25 8.12 -1.31
N ARG A 57 2.50 8.32 -0.91
CA ARG A 57 3.12 9.66 -0.89
C ARG A 57 3.50 10.18 -2.27
N TYR A 58 3.93 9.30 -3.17
CA TYR A 58 4.52 9.70 -4.45
C TYR A 58 3.74 9.19 -5.66
N PHE A 59 2.89 8.17 -5.49
CA PHE A 59 2.27 7.45 -6.60
C PHE A 59 0.76 7.19 -6.34
N ALA A 60 0.11 7.95 -5.45
CA ALA A 60 -1.32 7.78 -5.20
C ALA A 60 -2.15 7.97 -6.48
N ASP A 61 -1.74 8.93 -7.29
CA ASP A 61 -2.36 9.28 -8.57
C ASP A 61 -2.28 8.08 -9.54
N GLU A 62 -1.10 7.44 -9.64
CA GLU A 62 -0.93 6.25 -10.49
C GLU A 62 -1.81 5.09 -9.99
N VAL A 63 -1.93 4.90 -8.67
CA VAL A 63 -2.83 3.87 -8.11
C VAL A 63 -4.29 4.18 -8.44
N GLN A 64 -4.69 5.46 -8.41
CA GLN A 64 -6.04 5.86 -8.80
C GLN A 64 -6.28 5.60 -10.30
N ASP A 65 -5.31 5.90 -11.16
CA ASP A 65 -5.38 5.59 -12.59
C ASP A 65 -5.60 4.08 -12.83
N HIS A 66 -4.93 3.20 -12.07
CA HIS A 66 -5.13 1.75 -12.16
C HIS A 66 -6.57 1.34 -11.82
N VAL A 67 -7.16 2.00 -10.82
CA VAL A 67 -8.55 1.76 -10.40
C VAL A 67 -9.54 2.28 -11.42
N GLU A 68 -9.35 3.51 -11.92
CA GLU A 68 -10.27 4.16 -12.86
C GLU A 68 -10.23 3.50 -14.25
N GLN A 69 -9.04 3.09 -14.70
CA GLN A 69 -8.85 2.46 -16.00
C GLN A 69 -9.05 0.94 -15.96
N GLY A 70 -9.27 0.37 -14.76
CA GLY A 70 -9.51 -1.06 -14.59
C GLY A 70 -8.31 -1.92 -15.00
N GLY A 71 -7.10 -1.49 -14.68
CA GLY A 71 -5.86 -2.20 -14.99
C GLY A 71 -4.65 -1.28 -15.09
N CYS A 72 -3.46 -1.84 -15.34
CA CYS A 72 -2.24 -1.04 -15.47
C CYS A 72 -2.30 -0.11 -16.69
N PRO A 73 -2.18 1.23 -16.52
CA PRO A 73 -2.25 2.20 -17.62
C PRO A 73 -1.04 2.16 -18.55
N ARG A 74 0.04 1.45 -18.16
CA ARG A 74 1.28 1.31 -18.95
C ARG A 74 1.50 -0.13 -19.47
N GLY A 75 0.44 -0.94 -19.51
CA GLY A 75 0.45 -2.34 -19.97
C GLY A 75 0.83 -2.52 -21.43
#